data_AF-A0A851GKM6-F1
#
_entry.id   AF-A0A851GKM6-F1
#
_cell.length_a   1.000
_cell.length_b   1.000
_cell.length_c   1.000
_cell.angle_alpha   90.00
_cell.angle_beta   90.00
_cell.angle_gamma   90.00
#
_symmetry.space_group_name_H-M   'P 1'
#
loop_
_entity.id
_entity.type
_entity.pdbx_description
1 polymer ?
#
loop_
_entity_poly.entity_id
_entity_poly.type
_entity_poly.pdbx_seq_one_letter_code
_entity_poly.pdbx_strand_id
1 'polypeptide(L)'
;MKEFTLYVTHRLKDYKLKATVEYESNQIMRIRVLGTKRSLLLENNYPLLKNTNSKKGIQWKIREGHFDVKDEHDSRLLMRIFELLEYNLKK
;
A
#
# COMPACT_ATOMS: atom_id res chain seq x y z
N MET A 1 7.50 15.03 -3.81
CA MET A 1 7.18 13.67 -3.32
C MET A 1 5.67 13.49 -3.42
N LYS A 2 5.18 12.35 -3.92
CA LYS A 2 3.74 12.06 -4.01
C LYS A 2 3.28 11.51 -2.66
N GLU A 3 2.16 12.03 -2.15
CA GLU A 3 1.55 11.60 -0.90
C GLU A 3 0.07 11.30 -1.11
N PHE A 4 -0.42 10.25 -0.47
CA PHE A 4 -1.80 9.82 -0.51
C PHE A 4 -2.33 9.63 0.91
N THR A 5 -3.62 9.85 1.08
CA THR A 5 -4.33 9.49 2.30
C THR A 5 -5.15 8.24 2.04
N LEU A 6 -4.94 7.20 2.84
CA LEU A 6 -5.74 5.97 2.79
C LEU A 6 -6.73 5.96 3.95
N TYR A 7 -8.01 5.76 3.65
CA TYR A 7 -9.06 5.59 4.64
C TYR A 7 -9.39 4.10 4.73
N VAL A 8 -9.11 3.49 5.87
CA VAL A 8 -9.30 2.05 6.09
C VAL A 8 -10.11 1.80 7.36
N THR A 9 -11.04 0.85 7.29
CA THR A 9 -11.79 0.39 8.45
C THR A 9 -11.21 -0.95 8.92
N HIS A 10 -10.85 -1.04 10.20
CA HIS A 10 -10.36 -2.27 10.81
C HIS A 10 -11.00 -2.47 12.18
N ARG A 11 -11.61 -3.65 12.39
CA ARG A 11 -12.35 -4.00 13.62
C ARG A 11 -13.32 -2.89 14.06
N LEU A 12 -14.14 -2.42 13.12
CA LEU A 12 -15.15 -1.37 13.30
C LEU A 12 -14.61 0.02 13.65
N LYS A 13 -13.30 0.25 13.52
CA LYS A 13 -12.67 1.56 13.70
C LYS A 13 -12.11 2.06 12.38
N ASP A 14 -12.31 3.34 12.12
CA ASP A 14 -11.75 4.00 10.96
C ASP A 14 -10.37 4.56 11.27
N TYR A 15 -9.45 4.37 10.34
CA TYR A 15 -8.09 4.85 10.40
C TYR A 15 -7.78 5.66 9.16
N LYS A 16 -7.11 6.78 9.38
CA LYS A 16 -6.50 7.61 8.34
C LYS A 16 -5.01 7.29 8.31
N LEU A 17 -4.57 6.56 7.29
CA LEU A 17 -3.17 6.24 7.08
C LEU A 17 -2.57 7.20 6.06
N LYS A 18 -1.34 7.67 6.32
CA LYS A 18 -0.59 8.47 5.36
C LYS A 18 0.33 7.55 4.56
N ALA A 19 0.31 7.66 3.24
CA ALA A 19 1.19 6.93 2.35
C ALA A 19 2.08 7.90 1.57
N THR A 20 3.38 7.70 1.58
CA THR A 20 4.35 8.56 0.90
C THR A 20 5.22 7.73 -0.05
N VAL A 21 5.35 8.18 -1.30
CA VAL A 21 6.29 7.59 -2.25
C VAL A 21 7.69 8.03 -1.87
N GLU A 22 8.50 7.10 -1.36
CA GLU A 22 9.89 7.37 -0.93
C GLU A 22 10.88 7.17 -2.07
N TYR A 23 10.57 6.28 -3.00
CA TYR A 23 11.43 5.96 -4.14
C TYR A 23 10.60 5.59 -5.36
N GLU A 24 10.99 6.09 -6.51
CA GLU A 24 10.34 5.80 -7.79
C GLU A 24 11.44 5.70 -8.86
N SER A 25 11.46 4.58 -9.56
CA SER A 25 12.37 4.30 -10.68
C SER A 25 11.59 3.64 -11.81
N ASN A 26 12.24 3.44 -12.96
CA ASN A 26 11.62 2.70 -14.06
C ASN A 26 11.35 1.23 -13.75
N GLN A 27 11.90 0.65 -12.68
CA GLN A 27 11.77 -0.78 -12.36
C GLN A 27 10.90 -1.00 -11.13
N ILE A 28 11.09 -0.21 -10.08
CA ILE A 28 10.41 -0.37 -8.80
C ILE A 28 9.90 0.96 -8.26
N MET A 29 8.87 0.88 -7.43
CA MET A 29 8.38 1.97 -6.60
C MET A 29 8.30 1.50 -5.15
N ARG A 30 8.63 2.40 -4.22
CA ARG A 30 8.54 2.17 -2.78
C ARG A 30 7.63 3.19 -2.14
N ILE A 31 6.68 2.70 -1.35
CA ILE A 31 5.69 3.50 -0.65
C ILE A 31 5.75 3.16 0.83
N ARG A 32 5.98 4.18 1.66
CA ARG A 32 5.86 4.04 3.10
C ARG A 32 4.44 4.35 3.53
N VAL A 33 3.78 3.40 4.17
CA VAL A 33 2.47 3.56 4.81
C VAL A 33 2.68 3.74 6.31
N LEU A 34 2.26 4.90 6.81
CA LEU A 34 2.36 5.30 8.21
C LEU A 34 1.06 4.93 8.94
N GLY A 35 1.17 3.99 9.87
CA GLY A 35 0.16 3.75 10.91
C GLY A 35 0.42 4.60 12.15
N THR A 36 -0.44 4.46 13.16
CA THR A 36 -0.37 5.29 14.37
C THR A 36 0.92 5.11 15.17
N LYS A 37 1.49 3.89 15.20
CA LYS A 37 2.70 3.57 15.99
C LYS A 37 3.83 2.97 15.17
N ARG A 38 3.55 2.50 13.96
CA ARG A 38 4.48 1.75 13.12
C ARG A 38 4.28 2.16 11.68
N SER A 39 5.28 1.88 10.84
CA SER A 39 5.20 2.06 9.40
C SER A 39 5.51 0.76 8.67
N LEU A 40 5.00 0.66 7.44
CA LEU A 40 5.33 -0.39 6.50
C LEU A 40 5.95 0.24 5.27
N LEU A 41 7.08 -0.30 4.80
CA LEU A 41 7.61 0.03 3.49
C LEU A 41 7.18 -1.06 2.51
N LEU A 42 6.40 -0.65 1.51
CA LEU A 42 5.90 -1.52 0.46
C LEU A 42 6.68 -1.26 -0.82
N GLU A 43 7.01 -2.31 -1.55
CA GLU A 43 7.65 -2.23 -2.86
C GLU A 43 6.84 -2.98 -3.91
N ASN A 44 6.75 -2.41 -5.10
CA ASN A 44 6.17 -3.04 -6.27
C ASN A 44 6.98 -2.77 -7.53
N ASN A 45 6.70 -3.54 -8.59
CA ASN A 45 7.29 -3.31 -9.91
C ASN A 45 6.57 -2.16 -10.63
N TYR A 46 7.29 -1.06 -10.84
CA TYR A 46 6.76 0.16 -11.45
C TYR A 46 6.30 0.01 -12.91
N PRO A 47 6.95 -0.80 -13.79
CA PRO A 47 6.45 -1.05 -15.14
C PRO A 47 5.02 -1.60 -15.19
N LEU A 48 4.61 -2.37 -14.18
CA LEU A 48 3.24 -2.90 -14.09
C LEU A 48 2.21 -1.80 -13.81
N LEU A 49 2.61 -0.70 -13.16
CA LEU A 49 1.75 0.46 -12.92
C LEU A 49 1.46 1.25 -14.20
N LYS A 50 2.46 1.40 -15.08
CA LYS A 50 2.31 2.18 -16.33
C LYS A 50 1.26 1.58 -17.26
N ASN A 51 1.04 0.27 -17.20
CA ASN A 51 -0.07 -0.38 -17.88
C ASN A 51 -1.36 -0.22 -17.07
N THR A 52 -1.94 0.98 -17.08
CA THR A 52 -3.20 1.32 -16.41
C THR A 52 -4.37 0.40 -16.81
N ASN A 53 -4.37 -0.12 -18.04
CA ASN A 53 -5.36 -1.06 -18.57
C ASN A 53 -5.10 -2.53 -18.20
N SER A 54 -4.06 -2.84 -17.44
CA SER A 54 -3.78 -4.20 -17.00
C SER A 54 -4.83 -4.67 -15.99
N LYS A 55 -5.52 -5.77 -16.31
CA LYS A 55 -6.37 -6.52 -15.36
C LYS A 55 -5.57 -7.23 -14.28
N LYS A 56 -4.25 -7.33 -14.40
CA LYS A 56 -3.38 -7.89 -13.35
C LYS A 56 -3.20 -6.85 -12.25
N GLY A 57 -3.55 -7.23 -11.02
CA GLY A 57 -3.31 -6.42 -9.82
C GLY A 57 -1.82 -6.23 -9.56
N ILE A 58 -1.49 -5.16 -8.84
CA ILE A 58 -0.11 -4.85 -8.47
C ILE A 58 0.34 -5.81 -7.38
N GLN A 59 1.46 -6.51 -7.62
CA GLN A 59 2.08 -7.30 -6.58
C GLN A 59 2.89 -6.41 -5.65
N TRP A 60 2.45 -6.35 -4.39
CA TRP A 60 3.12 -5.62 -3.32
C TRP A 60 3.96 -6.57 -2.46
N LYS A 61 5.15 -6.12 -2.08
CA LYS A 61 6.03 -6.81 -1.14
C LYS A 61 6.34 -5.89 0.04
N ILE A 62 6.30 -6.43 1.25
CA ILE A 62 6.76 -5.70 2.44
C ILE A 62 8.29 -5.78 2.45
N ARG A 63 8.96 -4.63 2.42
CA ARG A 63 10.42 -4.52 2.49
C ARG A 63 10.91 -4.19 3.89
N GLU A 64 10.20 -3.30 4.58
CA GLU A 64 10.51 -2.92 5.97
C GLU A 64 9.22 -2.84 6.79
N GLY A 65 9.38 -3.03 8.10
CA GLY A 65 8.28 -3.16 9.03
C GLY A 65 7.76 -4.59 9.11
N HIS A 66 6.99 -4.85 10.16
CA HIS A 66 6.38 -6.15 10.40
C HIS A 66 4.87 -5.97 10.51
N PHE A 67 4.14 -6.72 9.70
CA PHE A 67 2.69 -6.83 9.78
C PHE A 67 2.38 -8.23 10.28
N ASP A 68 2.04 -8.31 11.56
CA ASP A 68 1.74 -9.57 12.24
C ASP A 68 0.31 -9.96 11.89
N VAL A 69 0.17 -10.98 11.04
CA VAL A 69 -1.14 -11.49 10.63
C VAL A 69 -1.55 -12.53 11.65
N LYS A 70 -2.32 -12.10 12.66
CA LYS A 70 -2.82 -13.01 13.71
C LYS A 70 -4.17 -13.60 13.36
N ASP A 71 -4.97 -12.85 12.60
CA ASP A 71 -6.30 -13.27 12.18
C ASP A 71 -6.70 -12.75 10.79
N GLU A 72 -7.92 -13.11 10.37
CA GLU A 72 -8.48 -12.73 9.07
C GLU A 72 -8.67 -11.21 8.95
N HIS A 73 -9.01 -10.51 10.03
CA HIS A 73 -9.21 -9.05 9.98
C HIS A 73 -7.91 -8.32 9.68
N ASP A 74 -6.81 -8.78 10.26
CA ASP A 74 -5.48 -8.21 9.99
C ASP A 74 -5.10 -8.44 8.51
N SER A 75 -5.33 -9.65 7.98
CA SER A 75 -5.12 -9.95 6.54
C SER A 75 -5.93 -9.02 5.62
N ARG A 76 -7.21 -8.81 5.95
CA ARG A 76 -8.12 -7.93 5.18
C ARG A 76 -7.67 -6.48 5.21
N LEU A 77 -7.12 -5.99 6.33
CA LEU A 77 -6.56 -4.64 6.42
C LEU A 77 -5.40 -4.47 5.44
N LEU A 78 -4.47 -5.42 5.39
CA LEU A 78 -3.33 -5.35 4.48
C LEU A 78 -3.78 -5.38 3.01
N MET A 79 -4.71 -6.26 2.66
CA MET A 79 -5.30 -6.31 1.32
C MET A 79 -5.99 -5.00 0.96
N ARG A 80 -6.73 -4.40 1.89
CA ARG A 80 -7.40 -3.12 1.69
C ARG A 80 -6.41 -1.98 1.44
N ILE A 81 -5.28 -1.97 2.14
CA ILE A 81 -4.20 -1.00 1.91
C ILE A 81 -3.67 -1.15 0.46
N PHE A 82 -3.43 -2.38 0.00
CA PHE A 82 -2.94 -2.63 -1.36
C PHE A 82 -3.92 -2.16 -2.43
N GLU A 83 -5.22 -2.44 -2.29
CA GLU A 83 -6.26 -1.98 -3.19
C GLU A 83 -6.33 -0.46 -3.28
N LEU A 84 -6.29 0.23 -2.13
CA LEU A 84 -6.36 1.68 -2.09
C LEU A 84 -5.11 2.33 -2.69
N LEU A 85 -3.93 1.74 -2.45
CA LEU A 85 -2.69 2.19 -3.11
C LEU A 85 -2.78 2.03 -4.62
N GLU A 86 -3.23 0.86 -5.09
CA GLU A 86 -3.44 0.60 -6.52
C GLU A 86 -4.40 1.61 -7.15
N TYR A 87 -5.54 1.86 -6.52
CA TYR A 87 -6.53 2.82 -6.97
C TYR A 87 -5.95 4.25 -7.06
N ASN A 88 -5.19 4.68 -6.06
CA ASN A 88 -4.57 6.02 -6.06
C ASN A 88 -3.44 6.16 -7.08
N LEU A 89 -2.76 5.07 -7.44
CA LEU A 89 -1.68 5.07 -8.43
C LEU A 89 -2.18 4.98 -9.88
N LYS A 90 -3.35 4.37 -10.10
CA LYS A 90 -3.98 4.21 -11.42
C LYS A 90 -4.94 5.35 -11.78
N LYS A 91 -5.24 6.26 -10.85
CA LYS A 91 -5.95 7.51 -11.11
C LYS A 91 -5.14 8.45 -11.97
#